data_AF-A0A1J3GWE0-F1
#
_entry.id   AF-A0A1J3GWE0-F1
#
_cell.length_a   1.000
_cell.length_b   1.000
_cell.length_c   1.000
_cell.angle_alpha   90.00
_cell.angle_beta   90.00
_cell.angle_gamma   90.00
#
_symmetry.space_group_name_H-M   'P 1'
#
loop_
_entity.id
_entity.type
_entity.pdbx_description
1 polymer ?
#
loop_
_entity_poly.entity_id
_entity_poly.type
_entity_poly.pdbx_seq_one_letter_code
_entity_poly.pdbx_strand_id
1 'polypeptide(L)'
;MRSGGCSVQQALTPEATTMVKQAMALARRRGHAQVTPLHVASTMLSSSTGLFRTACLQSHTHPLQCRALELCLNVSLNRLPTSTGSPLLVPCISNALVAAFKRAQAHLRRGSIENQQQPILAGKIEPEQLIISILDDPGVSRVIREAGFSSPQVKIKVEQSVSLKVFSNIPKTNNLLTAAVKNFSEIENETILECSTMMEGEGKRSSNVITALPAWLQLYKKENQHTDTDS
;
A
#
# COMPACT_ATOMS: atom_id res chain seq x y z
N MET A 1 -9.56 34.61 -0.33
CA MET A 1 -8.21 34.06 -0.04
C MET A 1 -8.02 32.81 -0.87
N ARG A 2 -7.40 32.93 -2.06
CA ARG A 2 -7.23 31.89 -3.09
C ARG A 2 -5.73 31.69 -3.37
N SER A 3 -5.36 30.49 -3.83
CA SER A 3 -4.05 30.11 -4.43
C SER A 3 -2.91 29.56 -3.54
N GLY A 4 -3.22 28.89 -2.41
CA GLY A 4 -2.20 28.14 -1.65
C GLY A 4 -1.91 26.70 -2.15
N GLY A 5 -2.69 26.18 -3.10
CA GLY A 5 -2.63 24.76 -3.52
C GLY A 5 -1.60 24.43 -4.60
N CYS A 6 -1.22 25.38 -5.46
CA CYS A 6 -0.37 25.10 -6.62
C CYS A 6 1.10 24.81 -6.27
N SER A 7 1.67 25.45 -5.24
CA SER A 7 3.09 25.27 -4.91
C SER A 7 3.40 23.90 -4.31
N VAL A 8 2.45 23.31 -3.59
CA VAL A 8 2.62 22.00 -2.96
C VAL A 8 2.58 20.87 -3.99
N GLN A 9 1.77 21.00 -5.04
CA GLN A 9 1.72 20.02 -6.13
C GLN A 9 3.00 20.00 -6.97
N GLN A 10 3.69 21.14 -7.11
CA GLN A 10 4.97 21.22 -7.83
C GLN A 10 6.10 20.45 -7.13
N ALA A 11 5.95 20.18 -5.83
CA ALA A 11 6.90 19.39 -5.06
C ALA A 11 6.57 17.90 -5.05
N LEU A 12 5.55 17.40 -5.77
CA LEU A 12 5.24 15.97 -5.82
C LEU A 12 5.99 15.28 -6.97
N THR A 13 6.32 14.00 -6.79
CA THR A 13 6.73 13.18 -7.94
C THR A 13 5.58 12.98 -8.93
N PRO A 14 5.87 12.59 -10.19
CA PRO A 14 4.81 12.24 -11.14
C PRO A 14 3.86 11.17 -10.56
N GLU A 15 4.40 10.14 -9.90
CA GLU A 15 3.61 9.08 -9.27
C GLU A 15 2.71 9.63 -8.14
N ALA A 16 3.27 10.38 -7.18
CA ALA A 16 2.48 11.00 -6.11
C ALA A 16 1.41 11.96 -6.67
N THR A 17 1.74 12.69 -7.74
CA THR A 17 0.79 13.55 -8.46
C THR A 17 -0.37 12.75 -9.05
N THR A 18 -0.11 11.58 -9.66
CA THR A 18 -1.18 10.74 -10.21
C THR A 18 -2.13 10.23 -9.13
N MET A 19 -1.62 9.83 -7.96
CA MET A 19 -2.46 9.44 -6.82
C MET A 19 -3.33 10.58 -6.33
N VAL A 20 -2.79 11.80 -6.20
CA VAL A 20 -3.58 12.98 -5.81
C VAL A 20 -4.64 13.31 -6.86
N LYS A 21 -4.32 13.22 -8.16
CA LYS A 21 -5.31 13.41 -9.25
C LYS A 21 -6.43 12.36 -9.20
N GLN A 22 -6.11 11.11 -8.94
CA GLN A 22 -7.11 10.05 -8.74
C GLN A 22 -7.98 10.33 -7.51
N ALA A 23 -7.40 10.81 -6.42
CA ALA A 23 -8.14 11.25 -5.23
C ALA A 23 -9.07 12.44 -5.51
N MET A 24 -8.64 13.41 -6.34
CA MET A 24 -9.49 14.50 -6.83
C MET A 24 -10.66 13.97 -7.67
N ALA A 25 -10.40 13.02 -8.56
CA ALA A 25 -11.45 12.38 -9.36
C ALA A 25 -12.44 11.61 -8.48
N LEU A 26 -11.96 10.95 -7.41
CA LEU A 26 -12.79 10.28 -6.42
C LEU A 26 -13.68 11.26 -5.65
N ALA A 27 -13.12 12.37 -5.16
CA ALA A 27 -13.89 13.41 -4.47
C ALA A 27 -14.98 14.00 -5.37
N ARG A 28 -14.65 14.28 -6.65
CA ARG A 28 -15.60 14.79 -7.64
C ARG A 28 -16.74 13.79 -7.90
N ARG A 29 -16.43 12.50 -8.09
CA ARG A 29 -17.45 11.46 -8.29
C ARG A 29 -18.39 11.31 -7.11
N ARG A 30 -17.94 11.63 -5.89
CA ARG A 30 -18.76 11.60 -4.66
C ARG A 30 -19.48 12.91 -4.36
N GLY A 31 -19.28 13.96 -5.15
CA GLY A 31 -19.87 15.28 -4.89
C GLY A 31 -19.27 15.98 -3.67
N HIS A 32 -18.02 15.65 -3.30
CA HIS A 32 -17.33 16.31 -2.20
C HIS A 32 -16.64 17.59 -2.69
N ALA A 33 -16.86 18.70 -1.98
CA ALA A 33 -16.22 19.98 -2.28
C ALA A 33 -14.70 19.97 -2.05
N GLN A 34 -14.20 19.07 -1.20
CA GLN A 34 -12.80 19.02 -0.80
C GLN A 34 -12.19 17.64 -0.96
N VAL A 35 -10.92 17.62 -1.37
CA VAL A 35 -10.05 16.45 -1.30
C VAL A 35 -9.39 16.42 0.06
N THR A 36 -9.57 15.32 0.76
CA THR A 36 -9.08 15.09 2.13
C THR A 36 -8.06 13.95 2.16
N PRO A 37 -7.29 13.78 3.25
CA PRO A 37 -6.40 12.62 3.41
C PRO A 37 -7.10 11.27 3.24
N LEU A 38 -8.39 11.16 3.59
CA LEU A 38 -9.20 9.94 3.36
C LEU A 38 -9.33 9.57 1.88
N HIS A 39 -9.44 10.56 0.99
CA HIS A 39 -9.51 10.30 -0.45
C HIS A 39 -8.18 9.76 -0.97
N VAL A 40 -7.06 10.30 -0.47
CA VAL A 40 -5.71 9.85 -0.83
C VAL A 40 -5.47 8.44 -0.30
N ALA A 41 -5.80 8.18 0.98
CA ALA A 41 -5.70 6.85 1.59
C ALA A 41 -6.53 5.80 0.83
N SER A 42 -7.78 6.12 0.48
CA SER A 42 -8.64 5.24 -0.33
C SER A 42 -8.03 4.95 -1.69
N THR A 43 -7.49 5.96 -2.37
CA THR A 43 -6.83 5.80 -3.67
C THR A 43 -5.59 4.91 -3.58
N MET A 44 -4.75 5.13 -2.57
CA MET A 44 -3.55 4.33 -2.32
C MET A 44 -3.88 2.86 -2.02
N LEU A 45 -4.95 2.60 -1.25
CA LEU A 45 -5.37 1.24 -0.87
C LEU A 45 -6.01 0.47 -2.05
N SER A 46 -6.68 1.18 -2.96
CA SER A 46 -7.25 0.59 -4.18
C SER A 46 -6.19 0.05 -5.14
N SER A 47 -4.94 0.52 -5.05
CA SER A 47 -3.83 -0.07 -5.81
C SER A 47 -3.44 -1.42 -5.22
N SER A 48 -3.74 -2.51 -5.93
CA SER A 48 -3.50 -3.89 -5.45
C SER A 48 -2.02 -4.20 -5.21
N THR A 49 -1.13 -3.56 -5.96
CA THR A 49 0.33 -3.65 -5.83
C THR A 49 0.94 -2.43 -5.17
N GLY A 50 0.11 -1.51 -4.64
CA GLY A 50 0.55 -0.29 -4.01
C GLY A 50 1.19 -0.55 -2.65
N LEU A 51 2.23 0.23 -2.33
CA LEU A 51 2.98 0.08 -1.09
C LEU A 51 2.10 0.12 0.16
N PHE A 52 1.09 1.00 0.18
CA PHE A 52 0.18 1.10 1.33
C PHE A 52 -0.60 -0.20 1.55
N ARG A 53 -1.12 -0.83 0.49
CA ARG A 53 -1.86 -2.09 0.59
C ARG A 53 -0.94 -3.24 1.02
N THR A 54 0.25 -3.32 0.44
CA THR A 54 1.25 -4.33 0.84
C THR A 54 1.64 -4.18 2.30
N ALA A 55 1.85 -2.96 2.78
CA ALA A 55 2.14 -2.69 4.18
C ALA A 55 0.98 -3.13 5.09
N CYS A 56 -0.27 -2.86 4.72
CA CYS A 56 -1.43 -3.36 5.46
C CYS A 56 -1.44 -4.90 5.52
N LEU A 57 -1.19 -5.59 4.41
CA LEU A 57 -1.12 -7.06 4.36
C LEU A 57 0.04 -7.64 5.18
N GLN A 58 1.14 -6.89 5.35
CA GLN A 58 2.27 -7.31 6.19
C GLN A 58 2.09 -6.99 7.68
N SER A 59 1.23 -6.02 8.01
CA SER A 59 0.95 -5.66 9.41
C SER A 59 -0.03 -6.59 10.09
N HIS A 60 -0.73 -7.46 9.35
CA HIS A 60 -1.69 -8.37 9.92
C HIS A 60 -1.86 -9.65 9.11
N THR A 61 -2.36 -10.70 9.76
CA THR A 61 -2.40 -12.06 9.21
C THR A 61 -3.64 -12.35 8.36
N HIS A 62 -4.73 -11.58 8.53
CA HIS A 62 -6.03 -11.94 7.96
C HIS A 62 -6.36 -11.16 6.67
N PRO A 63 -6.50 -11.81 5.50
CA PRO A 63 -6.74 -11.15 4.21
C PRO A 63 -7.98 -10.24 4.16
N LEU A 64 -9.02 -10.57 4.95
CA LEU A 64 -10.27 -9.79 4.96
C LEU A 64 -10.12 -8.42 5.62
N GLN A 65 -9.08 -8.14 6.40
CA GLN A 65 -8.94 -6.84 7.04
C GLN A 65 -8.66 -5.72 6.06
N CYS A 66 -7.91 -5.97 4.98
CA CYS A 66 -7.76 -4.98 3.91
C CYS A 66 -9.12 -4.62 3.29
N ARG A 67 -10.03 -5.59 3.21
CA ARG A 67 -11.41 -5.35 2.76
C ARG A 67 -12.22 -4.57 3.81
N ALA A 68 -12.04 -4.87 5.10
CA ALA A 68 -12.64 -4.09 6.18
C ALA A 68 -12.17 -2.62 6.14
N LEU A 69 -10.88 -2.38 5.91
CA LEU A 69 -10.32 -1.02 5.78
C LEU A 69 -10.91 -0.26 4.59
N GLU A 70 -11.04 -0.92 3.44
CA GLU A 70 -11.70 -0.34 2.28
C GLU A 70 -13.16 0.06 2.60
N LEU A 71 -13.89 -0.78 3.33
CA LEU A 71 -15.25 -0.47 3.79
C LEU A 71 -15.27 0.70 4.79
N CYS A 72 -14.39 0.71 5.80
CA CYS A 72 -14.30 1.79 6.79
C CYS A 72 -13.96 3.15 6.13
N LEU A 73 -13.06 3.15 5.13
CA LEU A 73 -12.76 4.34 4.33
C LEU A 73 -13.98 4.81 3.53
N ASN A 74 -14.71 3.89 2.89
CA ASN A 74 -15.93 4.24 2.15
C ASN A 74 -17.03 4.80 3.07
N VAL A 75 -17.25 4.19 4.23
CA VAL A 75 -18.20 4.70 5.25
C VAL A 75 -17.79 6.10 5.70
N SER A 76 -16.51 6.32 5.98
CA SER A 76 -16.00 7.63 6.41
C SER A 76 -16.10 8.68 5.31
N LEU A 77 -15.90 8.28 4.05
CA LEU A 77 -16.07 9.16 2.89
C LEU A 77 -17.54 9.53 2.70
N ASN A 78 -18.49 8.61 2.91
CA ASN A 78 -19.92 8.90 2.84
C ASN A 78 -20.42 9.86 3.95
N ARG A 79 -19.64 10.02 5.02
CA ARG A 79 -19.94 10.97 6.11
C ARG A 79 -19.42 12.39 5.83
N LEU A 80 -18.63 12.59 4.77
CA LEU A 80 -18.11 13.92 4.45
C LEU A 80 -19.23 14.84 3.92
N PRO A 81 -19.14 16.16 4.15
CA PRO A 81 -20.10 17.09 3.60
C PRO A 81 -20.13 17.03 2.07
N THR A 82 -21.30 16.77 1.52
CA THR A 82 -21.56 16.80 0.07
C THR A 82 -21.99 18.21 -0.33
N SER A 83 -21.47 18.70 -1.45
CA SER A 83 -21.89 19.99 -2.01
C SER A 83 -23.03 19.74 -2.99
N THR A 84 -24.23 20.15 -2.60
CA THR A 84 -25.45 20.09 -3.43
C THR A 84 -25.45 21.23 -4.46
N GLY A 85 -24.42 21.30 -5.30
CA GLY A 85 -24.30 22.37 -6.28
C GLY A 85 -23.29 22.07 -7.39
N SER A 86 -23.81 21.84 -8.60
CA SER A 86 -23.08 21.70 -9.88
C SER A 86 -22.00 20.60 -9.97
N PRO A 87 -22.20 19.57 -10.83
CA PRO A 87 -21.21 18.52 -11.13
C PRO A 87 -19.86 19.01 -11.70
N LEU A 88 -19.74 20.30 -12.00
CA LEU A 88 -18.59 20.92 -12.65
C LEU A 88 -17.58 21.53 -11.67
N LEU A 89 -17.84 21.49 -10.35
CA LEU A 89 -16.91 22.03 -9.37
C LEU A 89 -15.67 21.13 -9.23
N VAL A 90 -14.49 21.71 -9.48
CA VAL A 90 -13.20 21.07 -9.18
C VAL A 90 -13.01 21.08 -7.66
N PRO A 91 -12.87 19.91 -6.99
CA PRO A 91 -12.69 19.86 -5.55
C PRO A 91 -11.41 20.60 -5.13
N CYS A 92 -11.49 21.40 -4.07
CA CYS A 92 -10.32 22.07 -3.52
C CYS A 92 -9.55 21.16 -2.55
N ILE A 93 -8.27 21.43 -2.30
CA ILE A 93 -7.47 20.66 -1.34
C ILE A 93 -7.83 21.11 0.09
N SER A 94 -8.13 20.16 0.98
CA SER A 94 -8.44 20.47 2.38
C SER A 94 -7.20 20.88 3.17
N ASN A 95 -7.39 21.66 4.25
CA ASN A 95 -6.29 22.08 5.13
C ASN A 95 -5.53 20.87 5.73
N ALA A 96 -6.25 19.79 6.07
CA ALA A 96 -5.64 18.56 6.57
C ALA A 96 -4.70 17.92 5.53
N LEU A 97 -5.10 17.91 4.24
CA LEU A 97 -4.26 17.39 3.17
C LEU A 97 -3.05 18.31 2.90
N VAL A 98 -3.22 19.64 2.97
CA VAL A 98 -2.08 20.58 2.92
C VAL A 98 -1.11 20.31 4.08
N ALA A 99 -1.62 20.05 5.28
CA ALA A 99 -0.78 19.72 6.44
C ALA A 99 -0.04 18.39 6.22
N ALA A 100 -0.68 17.37 5.66
CA ALA A 100 -0.03 16.12 5.29
C ALA A 100 1.13 16.36 4.31
N PHE A 101 0.92 17.12 3.24
CA PHE A 101 2.00 17.45 2.29
C PHE A 101 3.15 18.22 2.94
N LYS A 102 2.87 19.19 3.81
CA LYS A 102 3.90 19.93 4.55
C LYS A 102 4.70 19.01 5.47
N ARG A 103 4.03 18.05 6.14
CA ARG A 103 4.70 17.02 6.94
C ARG A 103 5.58 16.13 6.07
N ALA A 104 5.08 15.64 4.94
CA ALA A 104 5.85 14.85 3.98
C ALA A 104 7.12 15.61 3.52
N GLN A 105 6.99 16.90 3.21
CA GLN A 105 8.12 17.75 2.85
C GLN A 105 9.12 17.94 4.01
N ALA A 106 8.64 18.04 5.25
CA ALA A 106 9.50 18.16 6.42
C ALA A 106 10.33 16.89 6.67
N HIS A 107 9.80 15.70 6.37
CA HIS A 107 10.55 14.45 6.46
C HIS A 107 11.72 14.40 5.47
N LEU A 108 11.56 14.92 4.25
CA LEU A 108 12.66 15.05 3.29
C LEU A 108 13.80 15.92 3.83
N ARG A 109 13.48 16.97 4.60
CA ARG A 109 14.50 17.83 5.23
C ARG A 109 15.23 17.14 6.39
N ARG A 110 14.57 16.24 7.12
CA ARG A 110 15.17 15.51 8.25
C ARG A 110 16.00 14.28 7.83
N GLY A 111 15.74 13.68 6.67
CA GLY A 111 16.52 12.56 6.14
C GLY A 111 17.90 12.93 5.55
N SER A 112 18.25 14.22 5.52
CA SER A 112 19.48 14.74 4.88
C SER A 112 20.71 14.82 5.79
N ILE A 113 20.70 14.23 6.99
CA ILE A 113 21.72 14.48 8.02
C ILE A 113 22.81 13.39 8.08
N GLU A 114 22.65 12.21 7.44
CA GLU A 114 23.66 11.12 7.51
C GLU A 114 24.54 10.96 6.26
N ASN A 115 24.24 11.64 5.15
CA ASN A 115 25.15 11.66 3.99
C ASN A 115 25.69 13.07 3.76
N GLN A 116 27.00 13.22 3.93
CA GLN A 116 27.72 14.48 3.73
C GLN A 116 27.53 14.99 2.30
N GLN A 117 27.19 16.28 2.21
CA GLN A 117 27.42 17.20 1.08
C GLN A 117 26.86 16.79 -0.28
N GLN A 118 25.58 17.14 -0.53
CA GLN A 118 25.22 17.93 -1.73
C GLN A 118 24.04 18.89 -1.44
N PRO A 119 23.96 20.04 -2.14
CA PRO A 119 23.00 21.10 -1.86
C PRO A 119 21.56 20.71 -2.22
N ILE A 120 20.64 21.03 -1.31
CA ILE A 120 19.18 21.29 -1.43
C ILE A 120 18.65 21.29 -2.87
N LEU A 121 18.53 20.11 -3.48
CA LEU A 121 17.66 19.92 -4.64
C LEU A 121 16.23 19.85 -4.14
N ALA A 122 15.32 20.49 -4.87
CA ALA A 122 13.88 20.47 -4.63
C ALA A 122 13.35 19.03 -4.51
N GLY A 123 13.46 18.46 -3.32
CA GLY A 123 13.14 17.06 -3.05
C GLY A 123 11.68 16.84 -3.36
N LYS A 124 11.43 16.06 -4.41
CA LYS A 124 10.07 15.68 -4.77
C LYS A 124 9.56 14.73 -3.68
N ILE A 125 8.35 14.98 -3.21
CA ILE A 125 7.64 14.12 -2.26
C ILE A 125 7.35 12.82 -3.00
N GLU A 126 8.18 11.83 -2.66
CA GLU A 126 8.03 10.45 -3.07
C GLU A 126 6.73 9.84 -2.49
N PRO A 127 6.13 8.87 -3.18
CA PRO A 127 4.86 8.27 -2.77
C PRO A 127 4.94 7.64 -1.38
N GLU A 128 6.10 7.08 -1.00
CA GLU A 128 6.29 6.45 0.30
C GLU A 128 6.23 7.48 1.44
N GLN A 129 6.86 8.64 1.22
CA GLN A 129 6.82 9.73 2.19
C GLN A 129 5.43 10.36 2.30
N LEU A 130 4.69 10.40 1.20
CA LEU A 130 3.29 10.80 1.20
C LEU A 130 2.45 9.82 2.02
N ILE A 131 2.58 8.50 1.81
CA ILE A 131 1.86 7.48 2.59
C ILE A 131 2.11 7.65 4.09
N ILE A 132 3.36 7.79 4.51
CA ILE A 132 3.72 8.02 5.92
C ILE A 132 2.99 9.25 6.47
N SER A 133 3.00 10.36 5.73
CA SER A 133 2.34 11.60 6.16
C SER A 133 0.81 11.51 6.21
N ILE A 134 0.20 10.61 5.41
CA ILE A 134 -1.23 10.35 5.40
C ILE A 134 -1.62 9.46 6.59
N LEU A 135 -0.79 8.47 6.94
CA LEU A 135 -0.98 7.61 8.11
C LEU A 135 -0.94 8.39 9.43
N ASP A 136 -0.15 9.46 9.48
CA ASP A 136 -0.07 10.35 10.64
C ASP A 136 -1.27 11.33 10.73
N ASP A 137 -2.20 11.37 9.77
CA ASP A 137 -3.43 12.17 9.88
C ASP A 137 -4.40 11.55 10.92
N PRO A 138 -4.93 12.34 11.88
CA PRO A 138 -5.79 11.80 12.93
C PRO A 138 -7.12 11.22 12.41
N GLY A 139 -7.66 11.76 11.31
CA GLY A 139 -8.87 11.24 10.67
C GLY A 139 -8.60 9.87 10.04
N VAL A 140 -7.52 9.75 9.28
CA VAL A 140 -7.10 8.47 8.66
C VAL A 140 -6.74 7.43 9.73
N SER A 141 -5.96 7.81 10.75
CA SER A 141 -5.56 6.93 11.85
C SER A 141 -6.77 6.37 12.62
N ARG A 142 -7.84 7.17 12.79
CA ARG A 142 -9.10 6.69 13.37
C ARG A 142 -9.75 5.61 12.51
N VAL A 143 -9.88 5.82 11.21
CA VAL A 143 -10.50 4.86 10.27
C VAL A 143 -9.70 3.57 10.16
N ILE A 144 -8.37 3.67 10.14
CA ILE A 144 -7.47 2.51 10.16
C ILE A 144 -7.70 1.66 11.40
N ARG A 145 -7.85 2.30 12.56
CA ARG A 145 -8.16 1.61 13.82
C ARG A 145 -9.56 0.98 13.85
N GLU A 146 -10.55 1.63 13.23
CA GLU A 146 -11.90 1.05 13.07
C GLU A 146 -11.87 -0.25 12.25
N ALA A 147 -10.90 -0.40 11.36
CA ALA A 147 -10.68 -1.62 10.57
C ALA A 147 -9.76 -2.66 11.26
N GLY A 148 -9.33 -2.41 12.50
CA GLY A 148 -8.47 -3.32 13.27
C GLY A 148 -6.96 -3.14 13.04
N PHE A 149 -6.54 -2.13 12.27
CA PHE A 149 -5.12 -1.84 12.04
C PHE A 149 -4.56 -0.85 13.05
N SER A 150 -3.26 -0.95 13.31
CA SER A 150 -2.48 0.07 14.02
C SER A 150 -1.75 0.94 13.00
N SER A 151 -2.11 2.23 12.91
CA SER A 151 -1.44 3.18 12.00
C SER A 151 0.10 3.18 12.18
N PRO A 152 0.64 3.21 13.42
CA PRO A 152 2.08 3.06 13.64
C PRO A 152 2.68 1.76 13.07
N GLN A 153 2.01 0.62 13.19
CA GLN A 153 2.51 -0.65 12.66
C GLN A 153 2.54 -0.66 11.13
N VAL A 154 1.50 -0.13 10.49
CA VAL A 154 1.46 0.00 9.02
C VAL A 154 2.56 0.95 8.55
N LYS A 155 2.78 2.05 9.26
CA LYS A 155 3.87 3.00 8.97
C LYS A 155 5.25 2.34 9.05
N ILE A 156 5.51 1.54 10.09
CA ILE A 156 6.78 0.79 10.21
C ILE A 156 6.99 -0.13 9.00
N LYS A 157 5.96 -0.83 8.53
CA LYS A 157 6.06 -1.70 7.33
C LYS A 157 6.35 -0.91 6.04
N VAL A 158 5.79 0.28 5.90
CA VAL A 158 6.10 1.21 4.80
C VAL A 158 7.57 1.63 4.86
N GLU A 159 8.04 2.06 6.04
CA GLU A 159 9.44 2.48 6.26
C GLU A 159 10.44 1.35 6.01
N GLN A 160 10.14 0.13 6.47
CA GLN A 160 10.95 -1.07 6.20
C GLN A 160 11.07 -1.37 4.70
N SER A 161 9.97 -1.28 3.97
CA SER A 161 9.95 -1.52 2.52
C SER A 161 10.78 -0.48 1.75
N VAL A 162 10.80 0.78 2.22
CA VAL A 162 11.65 1.84 1.66
C VAL A 162 13.13 1.53 1.92
N SER A 163 13.49 1.16 3.14
CA SER A 163 14.88 0.82 3.49
C SER A 163 15.40 -0.36 2.64
N LEU A 164 14.61 -1.41 2.45
CA LEU A 164 14.99 -2.56 1.60
C LEU A 164 15.23 -2.17 0.13
N LYS A 165 14.48 -1.19 -0.38
CA LYS A 165 14.65 -0.63 -1.74
C LYS A 165 15.95 0.17 -1.87
N VAL A 166 16.39 0.82 -0.79
CA VAL A 166 17.68 1.54 -0.75
C VAL A 166 18.87 0.56 -0.77
N PHE A 167 18.81 -0.53 0.01
CA PHE A 167 19.89 -1.53 0.05
C PHE A 167 20.01 -2.37 -1.23
N SER A 168 18.95 -2.47 -2.04
CA SER A 168 18.96 -3.22 -3.31
C SER A 168 19.47 -2.43 -4.52
N ASN A 169 19.61 -1.10 -4.40
CA ASN A 169 20.12 -0.22 -5.45
C ASN A 169 21.65 -0.01 -5.42
N ILE A 170 22.37 -0.68 -4.51
CA ILE A 170 23.84 -0.69 -4.54
C ILE A 170 24.27 -1.68 -5.63
N PRO A 171 25.03 -1.24 -6.66
CA PRO A 171 25.51 -2.15 -7.70
C PRO A 171 26.35 -3.25 -7.06
N LYS A 172 26.06 -4.51 -7.41
CA LYS A 172 26.84 -5.69 -7.01
C LYS A 172 28.26 -5.57 -7.54
N THR A 173 29.16 -4.95 -6.78
CA THR A 173 30.59 -5.15 -6.93
C THR A 173 30.92 -6.46 -6.25
N ASN A 174 31.37 -7.42 -7.05
CA ASN A 174 31.70 -8.76 -6.61
C ASN A 174 32.79 -8.76 -5.54
N ASN A 175 32.62 -9.73 -4.63
CA ASN A 175 33.61 -10.38 -3.78
C ASN A 175 33.94 -9.71 -2.44
N LEU A 176 33.76 -10.55 -1.41
CA LEU A 176 34.18 -10.41 -0.02
C LEU A 176 33.24 -9.65 0.93
N LEU A 177 32.03 -10.18 1.16
CA LEU A 177 31.30 -10.04 2.45
C LEU A 177 30.21 -11.13 2.60
N THR A 178 30.50 -12.35 2.14
CA THR A 178 29.61 -13.53 2.30
C THR A 178 29.82 -14.19 3.66
N ALA A 179 29.71 -13.43 4.75
CA ALA A 179 29.81 -13.97 6.11
C ALA A 179 28.86 -13.32 7.14
N ALA A 180 28.28 -12.14 6.86
CA ALA A 180 27.47 -11.42 7.85
C ALA A 180 25.95 -11.41 7.59
N VAL A 181 25.46 -12.04 6.52
CA VAL A 181 24.02 -12.07 6.16
C VAL A 181 23.28 -13.32 6.69
N LYS A 182 23.96 -14.20 7.44
CA LYS A 182 23.35 -15.45 7.94
C LYS A 182 22.73 -15.40 9.34
N ASN A 183 22.64 -14.27 10.01
CA ASN A 183 22.14 -14.21 11.40
C ASN A 183 20.81 -13.45 11.61
N PHE A 184 19.89 -13.46 10.65
CA PHE A 184 18.54 -12.90 10.91
C PHE A 184 17.39 -13.63 10.20
N SER A 185 17.57 -14.91 9.87
CA SER A 185 16.52 -15.79 9.32
C SER A 185 16.29 -17.03 10.18
N GLU A 186 16.57 -16.93 11.47
CA GLU A 186 16.26 -17.93 12.48
C GLU A 186 15.71 -17.20 13.70
N ILE A 187 14.40 -17.02 13.72
CA ILE A 187 13.48 -16.99 14.87
C ILE A 187 12.11 -16.68 14.25
N GLU A 188 11.14 -17.55 14.53
CA GLU A 188 9.78 -17.62 13.96
C GLU A 188 9.62 -18.41 12.64
N ASN A 189 10.16 -19.62 12.63
CA ASN A 189 9.54 -20.78 11.97
C ASN A 189 9.28 -21.89 13.01
N GLU A 190 8.63 -21.54 14.12
CA GLU A 190 7.87 -22.51 14.91
C GLU A 190 6.41 -22.11 14.83
N THR A 191 5.66 -22.72 13.91
CA THR A 191 4.34 -23.34 14.16
C THR A 191 3.85 -23.98 12.85
N ILE A 192 4.63 -24.89 12.24
CA ILE A 192 4.08 -25.96 11.40
C ILE A 192 5.06 -27.13 11.47
N LEU A 193 4.97 -27.97 12.51
CA LEU A 193 5.17 -29.41 12.37
C LEU A 193 4.69 -30.17 13.62
N GLU A 194 3.38 -30.29 13.77
CA GLU A 194 2.83 -31.46 14.45
C GLU A 194 1.57 -31.90 13.70
N CYS A 195 1.79 -32.68 12.63
CA CYS A 195 1.11 -33.95 12.43
C CYS A 195 1.68 -34.67 11.20
N SER A 196 2.42 -35.72 11.49
CA SER A 196 2.50 -36.98 10.73
C SER A 196 3.41 -37.06 9.51
N THR A 197 4.69 -37.35 9.77
CA THR A 197 5.40 -38.43 9.07
C THR A 197 4.95 -39.76 9.65
N MET A 198 4.42 -40.68 8.82
CA MET A 198 4.80 -42.11 8.77
C MET A 198 4.19 -42.73 7.50
N MET A 199 5.04 -43.12 6.56
CA MET A 199 5.12 -44.47 5.99
C MET A 199 5.99 -44.46 4.74
N GLU A 200 7.00 -45.32 4.77
CA GLU A 200 7.94 -45.64 3.72
C GLU A 200 7.25 -46.22 2.47
N GLY A 201 7.93 -46.14 1.33
CA GLY A 201 7.53 -46.89 0.14
C GLY A 201 8.32 -46.52 -1.11
N GLU A 202 9.19 -47.43 -1.51
CA GLU A 202 10.09 -47.42 -2.65
C GLU A 202 9.45 -47.06 -4.00
N GLY A 203 10.25 -46.57 -4.96
CA GLY A 203 9.84 -46.65 -6.37
C GLY A 203 10.52 -45.72 -7.37
N LYS A 204 11.70 -46.13 -7.85
CA LYS A 204 12.24 -45.97 -9.22
C LYS A 204 11.55 -45.00 -10.21
N ARG A 205 12.40 -44.06 -10.69
CA ARG A 205 12.71 -43.75 -12.10
C ARG A 205 11.59 -43.18 -13.02
N SER A 206 12.01 -42.13 -13.73
CA SER A 206 11.67 -41.77 -15.12
C SER A 206 10.76 -40.55 -15.33
N SER A 207 11.36 -39.59 -16.02
CA SER A 207 10.82 -38.53 -16.88
C SER A 207 9.35 -38.67 -17.28
N ASN A 208 8.57 -37.60 -17.08
CA ASN A 208 7.74 -36.94 -18.09
C ASN A 208 7.12 -35.67 -17.50
N VAL A 209 7.44 -34.52 -18.10
CA VAL A 209 6.78 -33.25 -17.82
C VAL A 209 5.37 -33.33 -18.40
N ILE A 210 4.38 -33.47 -17.52
CA ILE A 210 2.98 -33.17 -17.83
C ILE A 210 2.51 -32.23 -16.74
N THR A 211 2.37 -30.96 -17.11
CA THR A 211 1.83 -29.91 -16.23
C THR A 211 0.35 -30.19 -16.00
N ALA A 212 0.04 -30.97 -14.97
CA ALA A 212 -1.33 -31.17 -14.54
C ALA A 212 -1.85 -29.88 -13.89
N LEU A 213 -2.98 -29.38 -14.41
CA LEU A 213 -3.70 -28.26 -13.82
C LEU A 213 -4.11 -28.60 -12.38
N PRO A 214 -3.98 -27.66 -11.42
CA PRO A 214 -4.33 -27.87 -10.02
C PRO A 214 -5.76 -28.42 -9.84
N ALA A 215 -5.96 -29.28 -8.84
CA ALA A 215 -7.23 -29.97 -8.60
C ALA A 215 -8.44 -29.02 -8.46
N TRP A 216 -8.24 -27.82 -7.91
CA TRP A 216 -9.28 -26.79 -7.80
C TRP A 216 -9.77 -26.30 -9.18
N LEU A 217 -8.88 -26.23 -10.16
CA LEU A 217 -9.21 -25.78 -11.52
C LEU A 217 -9.93 -26.88 -12.31
N GLN A 218 -9.67 -28.15 -11.98
CA GLN A 218 -10.45 -29.28 -12.53
C GLN A 218 -11.86 -29.34 -11.94
N LEU A 219 -12.00 -29.08 -10.63
CA LEU A 219 -13.30 -28.97 -9.96
C LEU A 219 -14.13 -27.81 -10.52
N TYR A 220 -13.53 -26.64 -10.71
CA TYR A 220 -14.19 -25.48 -11.30
C TYR A 220 -14.69 -25.75 -12.74
N LYS A 221 -13.90 -26.47 -13.55
CA LYS A 221 -14.29 -26.81 -14.92
C LYS A 221 -15.41 -27.86 -14.97
N LYS A 222 -15.46 -28.77 -13.99
CA LYS A 222 -16.51 -29.79 -13.85
C LYS A 222 -17.83 -29.19 -13.37
N GLU A 223 -17.77 -28.20 -12.49
CA GLU A 223 -18.95 -27.54 -11.92
C GLU A 223 -19.62 -26.58 -12.92
N ASN A 224 -18.85 -26.01 -13.87
CA ASN A 224 -19.36 -25.07 -14.87
C ASN A 224 -19.64 -25.68 -16.25
N GLN A 225 -19.68 -27.02 -16.37
CA GLN A 225 -19.96 -27.71 -17.64
C GLN A 225 -21.39 -28.24 -17.78
N HIS A 226 -22.32 -27.83 -16.92
CA HIS A 226 -23.71 -28.28 -17.03
C HIS A 226 -24.71 -27.15 -16.78
N THR A 227 -24.85 -26.24 -17.75
CA THR A 227 -26.11 -25.51 -18.00
C THR A 227 -26.14 -25.07 -19.46
N ASP A 228 -26.40 -26.01 -20.36
CA ASP A 228 -26.99 -25.74 -21.68
C ASP A 228 -27.48 -27.08 -22.24
N THR A 229 -28.68 -27.49 -21.83
CA THR A 229 -29.63 -28.27 -22.65
C THR A 229 -30.96 -28.45 -21.90
N ASP A 230 -32.02 -27.97 -22.55
CA ASP A 230 -33.41 -28.44 -22.56
C ASP A 230 -34.28 -28.35 -21.29
N SER A 231 -35.17 -27.35 -21.25
CA SER A 231 -36.59 -27.47 -21.68
C SER A 231 -37.40 -26.25 -21.25
#